data_AF-A0A7W6NNV6-F1
#
_entry.id   AF-A0A7W6NNV6-F1
#
_cell.length_a   1.000
_cell.length_b   1.000
_cell.length_c   1.000
_cell.angle_alpha   90.00
_cell.angle_beta   90.00
_cell.angle_gamma   90.00
#
_symmetry.space_group_name_H-M   'P 1'
#
loop_
_entity.id
_entity.type
_entity.pdbx_description
1 polymer ?
#
loop_
_entity_poly.entity_id
_entity_poly.type
_entity_poly.pdbx_seq_one_letter_code
_entity_poly.pdbx_strand_id
1 'polypeptide(L)' 'MSDKPLSDLVRQGWQVINYAVNDAGGTAVYHNVLVARQGQHKLLTIRKKMVGEGVVVSELEV' A
#
# COMPACT_ATOMS: atom_id res chain seq x y z
N MET A 1 8.55 3.06 9.70
CA MET A 1 8.05 2.19 8.60
C MET A 1 9.22 1.91 7.68
N SER A 2 9.43 0.67 7.23
CA SER A 2 10.51 0.38 6.27
C SER A 2 10.17 0.94 4.90
N ASP A 3 11.19 1.04 4.04
CA ASP A 3 11.05 1.48 2.65
C ASP A 3 10.31 0.45 1.77
N LYS A 4 9.92 -0.70 2.34
CA LYS A 4 9.26 -1.83 1.66
C LYS A 4 7.99 -2.28 2.42
N PRO A 5 6.99 -1.40 2.57
CA PRO A 5 5.80 -1.63 3.42
C PRO A 5 5.03 -2.91 3.05
N LEU A 6 4.86 -3.17 1.75
CA LEU A 6 4.17 -4.38 1.29
C LEU A 6 4.98 -5.65 1.58
N SER A 7 6.30 -5.61 1.39
CA SER A 7 7.16 -6.76 1.70
C SER A 7 7.13 -7.09 3.19
N ASP A 8 7.07 -6.07 4.05
CA ASP A 8 6.98 -6.28 5.50
C ASP A 8 5.68 -6.98 5.88
N LEU A 9 4.55 -6.58 5.30
CA LEU A 9 3.26 -7.21 5.56
C LEU A 9 3.22 -8.65 5.05
N VAL A 10 3.78 -8.93 3.86
CA VAL A 10 3.91 -10.29 3.34
C VAL A 10 4.77 -11.16 4.28
N ARG A 11 5.88 -10.64 4.81
CA ARG A 11 6.70 -11.37 5.81
C ARG A 11 5.95 -11.64 7.11
N GLN A 12 5.01 -10.77 7.48
CA GLN A 12 4.12 -10.94 8.63
C GLN A 12 2.92 -11.85 8.33
N GLY A 13 2.86 -12.49 7.15
CA GLY A 13 1.80 -13.44 6.80
C GLY A 13 0.51 -12.79 6.27
N TRP A 14 0.55 -11.51 5.88
CA TRP A 14 -0.55 -10.92 5.12
C TRP A 14 -0.49 -11.35 3.65
N GLN A 15 -1.64 -11.69 3.08
CA GLN A 15 -1.79 -12.10 1.69
C GLN A 15 -2.33 -10.96 0.85
N VAL A 16 -1.79 -10.76 -0.36
CA VAL A 16 -2.33 -9.80 -1.33
C VAL A 16 -3.59 -10.38 -1.94
N ILE A 17 -4.72 -9.69 -1.77
CA ILE A 17 -6.03 -10.12 -2.27
C ILE A 17 -6.40 -9.36 -3.54
N ASN A 18 -6.09 -8.07 -3.59
CA ASN A 18 -6.38 -7.25 -4.75
C ASN A 18 -5.35 -6.12 -4.90
N TYR A 19 -5.16 -5.66 -6.13
CA TYR A 19 -4.32 -4.52 -6.46
C TYR A 19 -5.03 -3.65 -7.50
N ALA A 20 -5.12 -2.36 -7.20
CA ALA A 20 -5.67 -1.36 -8.11
C ALA A 20 -4.76 -0.13 -8.16
N VAL A 21 -4.77 0.55 -9.31
CA VAL A 21 -4.07 1.82 -9.52
C VAL A 21 -5.08 2.92 -9.77
N ASN A 22 -4.86 4.05 -9.13
CA ASN A 22 -5.56 5.29 -9.41
C ASN A 22 -4.52 6.32 -9.84
N ASP A 23 -4.73 6.94 -11.00
CA ASP A 23 -3.98 8.11 -11.45
C ASP A 23 -4.81 9.36 -11.17
N ALA A 24 -4.30 10.24 -10.31
CA ALA A 24 -4.92 11.51 -9.97
C ALA A 24 -4.52 12.60 -10.99
N GLY A 25 -4.86 12.36 -12.26
CA GLY A 25 -4.65 13.30 -13.36
C GLY A 25 -3.18 13.63 -13.62
N GLY A 26 -2.27 12.66 -13.48
CA GLY A 26 -0.84 12.80 -13.70
C GLY A 26 -0.06 13.43 -12.55
N THR A 27 -0.75 13.91 -11.50
CA THR A 27 -0.11 14.58 -10.36
C THR A 27 0.45 13.58 -9.35
N ALA A 28 -0.22 12.45 -9.19
CA ALA A 28 0.20 11.37 -8.32
C ALA A 28 -0.44 10.05 -8.76
N VAL A 29 0.35 8.98 -8.73
CA VAL A 29 -0.10 7.61 -8.93
C VAL A 29 -0.22 6.94 -7.57
N TYR A 30 -1.41 6.42 -7.27
CA TYR A 30 -1.72 5.73 -6.04
C TYR A 30 -1.88 4.23 -6.32
N HIS A 31 -1.06 3.45 -5.63
CA HIS A 31 -1.12 1.99 -5.62
C HIS A 31 -1.95 1.56 -4.41
N ASN A 32 -3.08 0.93 -4.64
CA ASN A 32 -3.98 0.45 -3.60
C ASN A 32 -3.90 -1.07 -3.54
N VAL A 33 -3.47 -1.60 -2.40
CA VAL A 33 -3.27 -3.04 -2.19
C VAL A 33 -4.15 -3.49 -1.04
N LEU A 34 -5.17 -4.29 -1.34
CA LEU A 34 -5.97 -4.97 -0.33
C LEU A 34 -5.20 -6.20 0.12
N VAL A 35 -4.95 -6.29 1.41
CA VAL A 35 -4.33 -7.47 2.02
C VAL A 35 -5.22 -8.06 3.10
N ALA A 36 -5.11 -9.37 3.31
CA ALA A 36 -5.85 -10.08 4.35
C ALA A 36 -4.97 -11.02 5.16
N ARG A 37 -5.32 -11.20 6.43
CA ARG A 37 -4.70 -12.19 7.33
C ARG A 37 -5.71 -12.63 8.37
N GLN A 38 -5.95 -13.94 8.49
CA GLN A 38 -6.79 -14.53 9.55
C GLN A 38 -8.18 -13.84 9.68
N GLY A 39 -8.81 -13.53 8.55
CA GLY A 39 -10.13 -12.88 8.51
C GLY A 39 -10.10 -11.34 8.63
N GLN A 40 -8.96 -10.73 8.94
CA GLN A 40 -8.79 -9.28 8.96
C GLN A 40 -8.39 -8.76 7.58
N HIS A 41 -8.87 -7.56 7.22
CA HIS A 41 -8.50 -6.87 6.00
C HIS A 41 -7.89 -5.50 6.30
N LYS A 42 -6.96 -5.08 5.46
CA LYS A 42 -6.51 -3.69 5.40
C LYS A 42 -6.20 -3.28 3.97
N LEU A 43 -6.39 -2.00 3.70
CA LEU A 43 -6.01 -1.36 2.44
C LEU A 43 -4.73 -0.54 2.66
N LEU A 44 -3.69 -0.87 1.92
CA LEU A 44 -2.49 -0.03 1.79
C LEU A 44 -2.65 0.87 0.58
N THR A 45 -2.51 2.17 0.79
CA THR A 45 -2.36 3.13 -0.31
C THR A 45 -0.91 3.62 -0.31
N ILE A 46 -0.22 3.42 -1.42
CA ILE A 46 1.20 3.75 -1.59
C ILE A 46 1.31 4.74 -2.75
N ARG A 47 2.04 5.83 -2.55
CA ARG A 47 2.45 6.75 -3.62
C ARG A 47 3.89 7.16 -3.45
N LYS A 48 4.53 7.65 -4.52
CA LYS A 48 5.84 8.32 -4.38
C LYS A 48 5.69 9.63 -3.59
N LYS A 49 6.74 10.01 -2.84
CA LYS A 49 6.84 11.35 -2.27
C LYS A 49 6.94 12.38 -3.41
N MET A 50 6.39 13.57 -3.18
CA MET A 50 6.50 14.68 -4.13
C MET A 50 7.89 15.34 -4.07
N VAL A 51 8.58 15.21 -2.93
CA VAL A 51 9.91 15.77 -2.68
C VAL A 51 10.75 14.73 -1.94
N GLY A 52 11.99 14.53 -2.39
CA GLY A 52 12.93 13.56 -1.83
C GLY A 52 12.64 12.11 -2.26
N GLU A 53 13.38 11.17 -1.68
CA GLU A 53 13.28 9.74 -2.00
C GLU A 53 12.28 8.99 -1.11
N GLY A 54 11.70 7.93 -1.68
CA GLY A 54 10.83 6.98 -0.99
C GLY A 54 9.34 7.13 -1.30
N VAL A 55 8.53 6.44 -0.51
CA VAL A 55 7.08 6.37 -0.67
C VAL A 55 6.36 6.97 0.54
N VAL A 56 5.12 7.40 0.32
CA VAL A 56 4.13 7.70 1.35
C VAL A 56 3.16 6.54 1.37
N VAL A 57 2.87 6.04 2.58
CA VAL A 57 1.98 4.91 2.82
C VAL A 57 0.89 5.35 3.79
N SER A 58 -0.36 5.03 3.46
CA SER A 58 -1.46 5.07 4.43
C SER A 58 -2.10 3.69 4.54
N GLU A 59 -2.58 3.36 5.72
CA GLU A 59 -3.29 2.12 6.03
C GLU A 59 -4.72 2.44 6.46
N LEU A 60 -5.68 1.67 5.95
CA LEU A 60 -7.08 1.70 6.36
C LEU A 60 -7.51 0.28 6.73
N GLU A 61 -8.01 0.08 7.95
CA GLU A 61 -8.66 -1.17 8.35
C GLU A 61 -10.03 -1.28 7.70
N VAL A 62 -10.39 -2.48 7.21
CA VAL A 62 -11.63 -2.75 6.46
C VAL A 62 -12.35 -3.96 7.06
#